data_AF-A0A509EHJ5-F1
#
_entry.id   AF-A0A509EHJ5-F1
#
_cell.length_a   1.000
_cell.length_b   1.000
_cell.length_c   1.000
_cell.angle_alpha   90.00
_cell.angle_beta   90.00
_cell.angle_gamma   90.00
#
_symmetry.space_group_name_H-M   'P 1'
#
loop_
_entity.id
_entity.type
_entity.pdbx_description
1 polymer ?
#
loop_
_entity_poly.entity_id
_entity_poly.type
_entity_poly.pdbx_seq_one_letter_code
_entity_poly.pdbx_strand_id
1 'polypeptide(L)' 'MSDTYEQLVAALRAVVTQTGDPRPVIAFALQAIEQENLARRRQAQDAVPGPYAPNAMSIYAERLP' A
#
# COMPACT_ATOMS: atom_id res chain seq x y z
N MET A 1 6.45 21.34 0.30
CA MET A 1 5.78 20.01 0.27
C MET A 1 4.60 20.05 1.22
N SER A 2 3.49 20.70 0.85
CA SER A 2 2.36 20.89 1.77
C SER A 2 0.98 20.88 1.10
N ASP A 3 0.86 21.22 -0.18
CA ASP A 3 -0.46 21.41 -0.81
C ASP A 3 -1.34 20.15 -0.85
N THR A 4 -0.79 19.01 -1.26
CA THR A 4 -1.57 17.77 -1.38
C THR A 4 -1.98 17.20 -0.03
N TYR A 5 -1.12 17.34 0.97
CA TYR A 5 -1.42 16.94 2.35
C TYR A 5 -2.50 17.83 2.97
N GLU A 6 -2.40 19.15 2.79
CA GLU A 6 -3.42 20.08 3.29
C GLU A 6 -4.76 19.92 2.57
N GLN A 7 -4.76 19.69 1.25
CA GLN A 7 -5.97 19.38 0.49
C GLN A 7 -6.65 18.10 0.97
N LEU A 8 -5.88 17.06 1.28
CA LEU A 8 -6.42 15.81 1.85
C LEU A 8 -7.06 16.05 3.22
N VAL A 9 -6.40 16.81 4.09
CA VAL A 9 -6.93 17.14 5.43
C VAL A 9 -8.19 18.00 5.31
N ALA A 10 -8.23 18.95 4.38
CA ALA A 10 -9.41 19.78 4.13
C ALA A 10 -10.59 18.95 3.62
N ALA A 11 -10.36 18.03 2.68
CA ALA A 11 -11.39 17.13 2.16
C ALA A 11 -11.94 16.21 3.26
N LEU A 12 -11.06 15.63 4.09
CA LEU A 12 -11.48 14.79 5.23
C LEU A 12 -12.34 15.57 6.23
N ARG A 13 -11.95 16.80 6.57
CA ARG A 13 -12.76 17.67 7.43
C ARG A 13 -14.14 17.94 6.85
N ALA A 14 -14.22 18.24 5.56
CA ALA A 14 -15.49 18.49 4.87
C ALA A 14 -16.42 17.27 4.90
N VAL A 15 -15.86 16.06 4.75
CA VAL A 15 -16.63 14.81 4.83
C VAL A 15 -17.15 14.57 6.25
N VAL A 16 -16.31 14.77 7.26
CA VAL A 16 -16.68 14.63 8.69
C VAL A 16 -17.82 15.59 9.05
N THR A 17 -17.76 16.84 8.60
CA THR A 17 -18.78 17.84 8.89
C THR A 17 -20.12 17.57 8.21
N GLN A 18 -20.14 16.85 7.09
CA GLN A 18 -21.36 16.57 6.33
C GLN A 18 -22.10 15.30 6.78
N THR A 19 -21.39 14.31 7.33
CA THR A 19 -21.94 12.97 7.60
C THR A 19 -22.40 12.75 9.05
N GLY A 20 -22.12 13.67 9.97
CA GLY A 20 -22.51 13.60 11.38
C GLY A 20 -21.70 12.57 12.18
N ASP A 21 -21.51 11.35 11.65
CA ASP A 21 -20.57 10.35 12.15
C ASP A 21 -19.57 9.94 11.05
N PRO A 22 -18.28 10.29 11.18
CA PRO A 22 -17.27 9.95 10.19
C PRO A 22 -16.73 8.51 10.31
N ARG A 23 -17.02 7.80 11.41
CA ARG A 23 -16.51 6.44 11.67
C ARG A 23 -16.77 5.44 10.52
N PRO A 24 -17.97 5.34 9.92
CA PRO A 24 -18.20 4.43 8.80
C PRO A 24 -17.35 4.75 7.57
N VAL A 25 -17.12 6.04 7.27
CA VAL A 25 -16.31 6.46 6.12
C VAL A 25 -14.83 6.12 6.35
N ILE A 26 -14.33 6.36 7.55
CA ILE A 26 -12.95 6.01 7.93
C ILE A 26 -12.75 4.49 7.90
N ALA A 27 -13.70 3.72 8.44
CA ALA A 27 -13.65 2.26 8.43
C ALA A 27 -13.61 1.71 6.99
N PHE A 28 -14.45 2.25 6.11
CA PHE A 28 -14.44 1.91 4.69
C PHE A 28 -13.10 2.25 4.01
N ALA A 29 -12.56 3.46 4.26
CA ALA A 29 -11.30 3.89 3.67
C ALA A 29 -10.12 2.99 4.11
N LEU A 30 -10.06 2.62 5.40
CA LEU A 30 -9.06 1.69 5.92
C LEU A 30 -9.17 0.31 5.26
N GLN A 31 -10.40 -0.21 5.13
CA GLN A 31 -10.64 -1.50 4.48
C GLN A 31 -10.23 -1.49 3.01
N ALA A 32 -10.50 -0.40 2.28
CA ALA A 32 -10.08 -0.23 0.89
C ALA A 32 -8.55 -0.23 0.74
N ILE A 33 -7.84 0.49 1.62
CA ILE A 33 -6.37 0.52 1.64
C ILE A 33 -5.80 -0.87 1.95
N GLU A 34 -6.38 -1.59 2.90
CA GLU A 34 -5.94 -2.94 3.24
C GLU A 34 -6.11 -3.91 2.06
N GLN A 35 -7.25 -3.85 1.36
CA GLN A 35 -7.49 -4.64 0.14
C GLN A 35 -6.50 -4.31 -0.97
N GLU A 36 -6.20 -3.03 -1.19
CA GLU A 36 -5.21 -2.60 -2.18
C GLU A 36 -3.82 -3.13 -1.83
N ASN A 37 -3.42 -3.04 -0.56
CA ASN A 37 -2.14 -3.56 -0.09
C ASN A 37 -2.04 -5.08 -0.28
N LEU A 38 -3.12 -5.83 -0.02
CA LEU A 38 -3.17 -7.27 -0.27
C LEU A 38 -3.04 -7.58 -1.76
N ALA A 39 -3.72 -6.81 -2.63
CA ALA A 39 -3.60 -6.96 -4.08
C ALA A 39 -2.18 -6.69 -4.57
N ARG A 40 -1.54 -5.61 -4.09
CA ARG A 40 -0.13 -5.28 -4.39
C ARG A 40 0.82 -6.39 -3.93
N ARG A 41 0.60 -6.95 -2.74
CA ARG A 41 1.40 -8.08 -2.23
C ARG A 41 1.25 -9.34 -3.07
N ARG A 42 0.03 -9.67 -3.50
CA ARG A 42 -0.21 -10.81 -4.41
C ARG A 42 0.50 -10.61 -5.74
N GLN A 43 0.38 -9.43 -6.35
CA GLN A 43 1.09 -9.09 -7.59
C GLN A 43 2.62 -9.21 -7.44
N ALA A 44 3.17 -8.82 -6.28
CA ALA A 44 4.60 -8.97 -5.99
C ALA A 44 5.03 -10.44 -5.78
N GLN A 45 4.13 -11.30 -5.32
CA GLN A 45 4.39 -12.75 -5.16
C GLN A 45 4.25 -13.51 -6.49
N ASP A 46 3.30 -13.09 -7.34
CA ASP A 46 3.10 -13.63 -8.68
C ASP A 46 4.18 -13.17 -9.68
N ALA A 47 5.04 -12.22 -9.28
CA ALA A 47 6.33 -11.97 -9.93
C ALA A 47 7.31 -13.12 -9.61
N VAL A 48 6.91 -14.33 -10.01
CA VAL A 48 7.76 -15.52 -9.98
C VAL A 48 9.03 -15.19 -10.77
N PRO A 49 10.23 -15.39 -10.19
CA PRO A 49 11.46 -15.21 -10.92
C PRO A 49 11.41 -16.14 -12.12
N GLY A 50 11.37 -15.58 -13.34
CA GLY A 50 11.46 -16.39 -14.56
C GLY A 50 12.72 -17.26 -14.53
N PRO A 51 12.85 -18.26 -15.41
CA PRO A 51 13.98 -19.20 -15.40
C PRO A 51 15.38 -18.55 -15.54
N TYR A 52 15.44 -17.25 -15.84
CA TYR A 52 16.66 -16.44 -15.93
C TYR A 52 16.75 -15.31 -14.89
N ALA A 53 15.81 -15.25 -13.95
CA ALA A 53 15.88 -14.24 -12.90
C ALA A 53 17.04 -14.57 -11.94
N PRO A 54 17.82 -13.58 -11.51
CA PRO A 54 18.96 -13.80 -10.63
C PRO A 54 18.48 -14.49 -9.35
N ASN A 55 18.93 -15.73 -9.14
CA ASN A 55 18.59 -16.49 -7.95
C ASN A 55 19.10 -15.73 -6.73
N ALA A 56 18.21 -15.31 -5.83
CA ALA A 56 18.60 -14.59 -4.62
C ALA A 56 19.59 -15.40 -3.75
N MET A 57 19.53 -16.74 -3.85
CA MET A 57 20.47 -17.66 -3.18
C MET A 57 21.87 -17.67 -3.83
N SER A 58 22.00 -17.34 -5.11
CA SER A 58 23.30 -17.28 -5.79
C SER A 58 24.15 -16.09 -5.30
N ILE A 59 23.51 -15.00 -4.86
CA ILE A 59 24.20 -13.79 -4.38
C ILE A 59 24.97 -14.05 -3.08
N TYR A 60 24.47 -14.98 -2.24
CA TYR A 60 25.11 -15.34 -0.97
C TYR A 60 26.12 -16.50 -1.11
N ALA A 61 26.06 -17.26 -2.20
CA ALA A 61 27.00 -18.35 -2.45
C ALA A 61 28.42 -17.85 -2.77
N GLU A 62 28.55 -16.66 -3.36
CA GLU A 62 29.85 -16.03 -3.67
C GLU A 62 30.54 -15.39 -2.44
N ARG A 63 29.90 -15.41 -1.26
CA ARG A 63 30.42 -14.79 -0.02
C ARG A 63 30.83 -15.79 1.06
N LEU A 64 31.01 -17.06 0.71
CA LEU A 64 31.61 -18.05 1.61
C LEU A 64 33.11 -18.21 1.25
N PRO A 65 34.04 -18.03 2.20
CA PRO A 65 35.47 -18.17 1.98
C PRO A 65 35.92 -19.62 1.75
#